data_AF-A0A9E3BW97-F1
#
_entry.id   AF-A0A9E3BW97-F1
#
_cell.length_a   1.000
_cell.length_b   1.000
_cell.length_c   1.000
_cell.angle_alpha   90.00
_cell.angle_beta   90.00
_cell.angle_gamma   90.00
#
_symmetry.space_group_name_H-M   'P 1'
#
loop_
_entity.id
_entity.type
_entity.pdbx_description
1 polymer ?
#
loop_
_entity_poly.entity_id
_entity_poly.type
_entity_poly.pdbx_seq_one_letter_code
_entity_poly.pdbx_strand_id
1 'polypeptide(L)'
;MRSQAVPAKGAEYEQYYSGADVRQALDEAVRRGWLDVSRRGIRVFVLMLMDVLTALGAASTLLSLRSSAWPAAFGSASASWSTFVMAACIQPLGLIATGAYRSGKRRVSLTRITIGLLLGVAATGLQAYLAGGLQPPIRTEVLGLFAYVVWASLAIFAVRMLIDRGVSFAYSLGIGRRRALVVGSAADSATIAELLRDRNAADLQVMGRLSPTHEREPGAIQTIADIDLALESTGAREVIVASSKLSFEALETLIHRCMQQGAVVSLAPKTLHLMGMQFELRQVRGGTFLRLQP
;
A
#
# COMPACT_ATOMS: atom_id res chain seq x y z
N MET A 1 -49.75 -28.94 27.31
CA MET A 1 -48.43 -28.28 27.20
C MET A 1 -47.39 -29.34 26.83
N ARG A 2 -47.03 -29.45 25.55
CA ARG A 2 -45.97 -30.36 25.07
C ARG A 2 -44.68 -29.54 24.96
N SER A 3 -43.71 -29.87 25.81
CA SER A 3 -42.34 -29.37 25.72
C SER A 3 -41.69 -29.92 24.44
N GLN A 4 -41.40 -29.04 23.48
CA GLN A 4 -40.60 -29.38 22.31
C GLN A 4 -39.13 -29.30 22.73
N ALA A 5 -38.47 -30.46 22.80
CA ALA A 5 -37.04 -30.57 23.01
C ALA A 5 -36.31 -29.97 21.80
N VAL A 6 -35.55 -28.90 22.03
CA VAL A 6 -34.64 -28.30 21.05
C VAL A 6 -33.50 -29.30 20.81
N PRO A 7 -33.30 -29.80 19.57
CA PRO A 7 -32.22 -30.73 19.29
C PRO A 7 -30.86 -30.04 19.53
N ALA A 8 -29.96 -30.74 20.22
CA ALA A 8 -28.63 -30.27 20.53
C ALA A 8 -27.80 -30.10 19.24
N LYS A 9 -27.76 -28.88 18.71
CA LYS A 9 -26.97 -28.46 17.54
C LYS A 9 -25.44 -28.54 17.71
N GLY A 10 -24.93 -29.09 18.81
CA GLY A 10 -23.50 -29.09 19.16
C GLY A 10 -22.65 -30.11 18.40
N ALA A 11 -23.22 -31.23 17.95
CA ALA A 11 -22.44 -32.35 17.42
C ALA A 11 -21.99 -32.18 15.96
N GLU A 12 -22.70 -31.40 15.13
CA GLU A 12 -22.31 -31.18 13.73
C GLU A 12 -21.14 -30.20 13.57
N TYR A 13 -20.95 -29.29 14.52
CA TYR A 13 -19.84 -28.34 14.47
C TYR A 13 -18.48 -28.98 14.81
N GLU A 14 -18.47 -29.99 15.68
CA GLU A 14 -17.23 -30.65 16.11
C GLU A 14 -16.61 -31.50 14.97
N GLN A 15 -17.45 -32.05 14.10
CA GLN A 15 -17.00 -32.90 12.99
C GLN A 15 -16.41 -32.10 11.83
N TYR A 16 -16.75 -30.81 11.69
CA TYR A 16 -16.24 -29.95 10.61
C TYR A 16 -14.84 -29.39 10.90
N TYR A 17 -14.44 -29.29 12.17
CA TYR A 17 -13.14 -28.73 12.57
C TYR A 17 -12.04 -29.79 12.85
N SER A 18 -12.37 -31.09 12.81
CA SER A 18 -11.46 -32.16 13.27
C SER A 18 -10.36 -32.57 12.28
N GLY A 19 -10.34 -32.06 11.03
CA GLY A 19 -9.43 -32.56 9.98
C GLY A 19 -8.46 -31.55 9.38
N ALA A 20 -8.66 -30.25 9.60
CA ALA A 20 -7.77 -29.22 9.06
C ALA A 20 -6.56 -29.08 9.99
N ASP A 21 -5.39 -29.54 9.56
CA ASP A 21 -4.14 -29.37 10.29
C ASP A 21 -3.90 -27.88 10.55
N VAL A 22 -4.02 -27.47 11.81
CA VAL A 22 -3.80 -26.09 12.28
C VAL A 22 -2.43 -25.57 11.82
N ARG A 23 -1.44 -26.46 11.66
CA ARG A 23 -0.11 -26.11 11.16
C ARG A 23 -0.16 -25.66 9.70
N GLN A 24 -0.92 -26.35 8.85
CA GLN A 24 -1.06 -26.01 7.44
C GLN A 24 -1.75 -24.65 7.27
N ALA A 25 -2.80 -24.38 8.04
CA ALA A 25 -3.48 -23.08 8.02
C ALA A 25 -2.55 -21.93 8.46
N LEU A 26 -1.72 -22.17 9.48
CA LEU A 26 -0.73 -21.20 9.95
C LEU A 26 0.36 -20.95 8.89
N ASP A 27 0.89 -21.99 8.27
CA ASP A 27 1.91 -21.88 7.23
C ASP A 27 1.41 -21.11 6.00
N GLU A 28 0.15 -21.34 5.60
CA GLU A 28 -0.47 -20.58 4.53
C GLU A 28 -0.66 -19.10 4.90
N ALA A 29 -1.09 -18.81 6.12
CA ALA A 29 -1.24 -17.44 6.60
C ALA A 29 0.12 -16.72 6.65
N VAL A 30 1.16 -17.40 7.15
CA VAL A 30 2.54 -16.92 7.18
C VAL A 30 3.04 -16.66 5.76
N ARG A 31 2.86 -17.61 4.82
CA ARG A 31 3.29 -17.46 3.43
C ARG A 31 2.60 -16.27 2.73
N ARG A 32 1.29 -16.07 2.97
CA ARG A 32 0.56 -14.89 2.47
C ARG A 32 1.12 -13.59 3.07
N GLY A 33 1.37 -13.58 4.37
CA GLY A 33 2.00 -12.45 5.07
C GLY A 33 3.37 -12.10 4.47
N TRP A 34 4.21 -13.10 4.22
CA TRP A 34 5.52 -12.93 3.59
C TRP A 34 5.43 -12.39 2.16
N LEU A 35 4.45 -12.82 1.36
CA LEU A 35 4.23 -12.27 0.02
C LEU A 35 3.82 -10.79 0.06
N ASP A 36 3.00 -10.39 1.02
CA ASP A 36 2.62 -8.98 1.15
C ASP A 36 3.76 -8.12 1.70
N VAL A 37 4.51 -8.62 2.67
CA VAL A 37 5.72 -7.94 3.20
C VAL A 37 6.78 -7.80 2.12
N SER A 38 7.06 -8.86 1.36
CA SER A 38 8.05 -8.84 0.27
C SER A 38 7.64 -7.89 -0.85
N ARG A 39 6.37 -7.88 -1.28
CA ARG A 39 5.87 -6.90 -2.27
C ARG A 39 6.02 -5.45 -1.78
N ARG A 40 5.71 -5.19 -0.50
CA ARG A 40 5.92 -3.87 0.10
C ARG A 40 7.41 -3.51 0.13
N GLY A 41 8.26 -4.47 0.53
CA GLY A 41 9.72 -4.31 0.55
C GLY A 41 10.30 -4.00 -0.81
N ILE A 42 9.96 -4.80 -1.84
CA ILE A 42 10.38 -4.60 -3.23
C ILE A 42 9.94 -3.22 -3.73
N ARG A 43 8.68 -2.82 -3.46
CA ARG A 43 8.18 -1.51 -3.87
C ARG A 43 8.97 -0.36 -3.25
N VAL A 44 9.31 -0.46 -1.97
CA VAL A 44 10.12 0.55 -1.27
C VAL A 44 11.56 0.54 -1.80
N PHE A 45 12.12 -0.64 -2.03
CA PHE A 45 13.48 -0.81 -2.55
C PHE A 45 13.63 -0.22 -3.96
N VAL A 46 12.70 -0.51 -4.88
CA VAL A 46 12.69 0.05 -6.24
C VAL A 46 12.59 1.59 -6.19
N LEU A 47 11.70 2.10 -5.33
CA LEU A 47 11.54 3.55 -5.16
C LEU A 47 12.82 4.21 -4.62
N MET A 48 13.48 3.56 -3.64
CA MET A 48 14.75 4.00 -3.10
C MET A 48 15.86 4.00 -4.16
N LEU A 49 16.00 2.91 -4.92
CA LEU A 49 17.00 2.79 -5.98
C LEU A 49 16.82 3.90 -7.02
N MET A 50 15.58 4.15 -7.42
CA MET A 50 15.23 5.20 -8.36
C MET A 50 15.54 6.60 -7.81
N ASP A 51 15.25 6.89 -6.54
CA ASP A 51 15.60 8.19 -5.94
C ASP A 51 17.13 8.38 -5.88
N VAL A 52 17.89 7.32 -5.59
CA VAL A 52 19.37 7.34 -5.63
C VAL A 52 19.87 7.64 -7.04
N LEU A 53 19.38 6.92 -8.05
CA LEU A 53 19.74 7.15 -9.45
C LEU A 53 19.37 8.56 -9.91
N THR A 54 18.19 9.05 -9.52
CA THR A 54 17.73 10.40 -9.85
C THR A 54 18.62 11.46 -9.22
N ALA A 55 19.03 11.27 -7.97
CA ALA A 55 19.93 12.18 -7.27
C ALA A 55 21.35 12.18 -7.87
N LEU A 56 21.86 11.01 -8.27
CA LEU A 56 23.14 10.93 -9.00
C LEU A 56 23.04 11.64 -10.36
N GLY A 57 21.93 11.48 -11.08
CA GLY A 57 21.64 12.24 -12.29
C GLY A 57 21.56 13.75 -12.04
N ALA A 58 20.94 14.17 -10.93
CA ALA A 58 20.88 15.56 -10.51
C ALA A 58 22.28 16.12 -10.20
N ALA A 59 23.13 15.36 -9.51
CA ALA A 59 24.52 15.74 -9.25
C ALA A 59 25.33 15.86 -10.55
N SER A 60 25.21 14.87 -11.44
CA SER A 60 25.90 14.88 -12.74
C SER A 60 25.47 16.08 -13.60
N THR A 61 24.17 16.34 -13.69
CA THR A 61 23.64 17.48 -14.46
C THR A 61 24.08 18.82 -13.86
N LEU A 62 24.11 18.94 -12.52
CA LEU A 62 24.60 20.14 -11.85
C LEU A 62 26.09 20.40 -12.14
N LEU A 63 26.93 19.35 -12.11
CA LEU A 63 28.35 19.45 -12.45
C LEU A 63 28.58 19.81 -13.93
N SER A 64 27.81 19.22 -14.84
CA SER A 64 27.86 19.56 -16.26
C SER A 64 27.45 21.01 -16.49
N LEU A 65 26.33 21.46 -15.93
CA LEU A 65 25.85 22.84 -16.02
C LEU A 65 26.87 23.84 -15.45
N ARG A 66 27.52 23.49 -14.35
CA ARG A 66 28.60 24.30 -13.80
C ARG A 66 29.76 24.45 -14.78
N SER A 67 30.17 23.35 -15.41
CA SER A 67 31.30 23.35 -16.35
C SER A 67 31.02 24.12 -17.64
N SER A 68 29.76 24.13 -18.11
CA SER A 68 29.39 24.68 -19.42
C SER A 68 28.76 26.06 -19.36
N ALA A 69 27.87 26.32 -18.39
CA ALA A 69 26.98 27.48 -18.42
C ALA A 69 27.46 28.62 -17.54
N TRP A 70 27.95 28.33 -16.33
CA TRP A 70 28.29 29.38 -15.36
C TRP A 70 29.53 29.09 -14.51
N PRO A 71 30.74 29.07 -15.08
CA PRO A 71 31.97 28.92 -14.31
C PRO A 71 32.11 29.99 -13.22
N ALA A 72 31.72 31.23 -13.54
CA ALA A 72 31.83 32.38 -12.64
C ALA A 72 30.79 32.39 -11.51
N ALA A 73 29.56 31.90 -11.74
CA ALA A 73 28.47 31.96 -10.75
C ALA A 73 28.62 30.90 -9.64
N PHE A 74 29.21 29.75 -9.96
CA PHE A 74 29.48 28.70 -8.98
C PHE A 74 30.85 28.86 -8.29
N GLY A 75 31.70 29.76 -8.77
CA GLY A 75 33.05 29.96 -8.27
C GLY A 75 33.85 28.65 -8.15
N SER A 76 34.78 28.63 -7.20
CA SER A 76 35.56 27.44 -6.86
C SER A 76 34.79 26.42 -6.00
N ALA A 77 33.45 26.41 -6.00
CA ALA A 77 32.64 25.49 -5.19
C ALA A 77 33.12 24.05 -5.31
N SER A 78 33.85 23.57 -4.30
CA SER A 78 34.70 22.38 -4.42
C SER A 78 33.98 21.08 -4.15
N ALA A 79 32.65 21.10 -3.94
CA ALA A 79 31.89 19.89 -3.68
C ALA A 79 32.23 18.85 -4.73
N SER A 80 33.01 17.87 -4.31
CA SER A 80 33.58 16.87 -5.18
C SER A 80 32.47 15.91 -5.59
N TRP A 81 32.68 15.20 -6.69
CA TRP A 81 31.79 14.11 -7.08
C TRP A 81 31.55 13.13 -5.93
N SER A 82 32.58 12.84 -5.12
CA SER A 82 32.46 11.95 -3.97
C SER A 82 31.50 12.48 -2.90
N THR A 83 31.48 13.80 -2.61
CA THR A 83 30.52 14.38 -1.66
C THR A 83 29.09 14.24 -2.15
N PHE A 84 28.83 14.44 -3.45
CA PHE A 84 27.49 14.25 -4.02
C PHE A 84 27.07 12.77 -4.01
N VAL A 85 27.97 11.86 -4.35
CA VAL A 85 27.70 10.41 -4.29
C VAL A 85 27.37 10.00 -2.86
N MET A 86 28.14 10.47 -1.87
CA MET A 86 27.88 10.18 -0.47
C MET A 86 26.50 10.72 -0.03
N ALA A 87 26.17 11.96 -0.40
CA ALA A 87 24.84 12.52 -0.16
C ALA A 87 23.71 11.72 -0.82
N ALA A 88 23.92 11.27 -2.06
CA ALA A 88 22.95 10.43 -2.79
C ALA A 88 22.80 9.03 -2.17
N CYS A 89 23.83 8.49 -1.51
CA CYS A 89 23.76 7.22 -0.79
C CYS A 89 23.10 7.35 0.60
N ILE A 90 23.27 8.50 1.28
CA ILE A 90 22.73 8.73 2.64
C ILE A 90 21.30 9.27 2.61
N GLN A 91 20.91 10.02 1.57
CA GLN A 91 19.55 10.58 1.45
C GLN A 91 18.39 9.59 1.65
N PRO A 92 18.47 8.28 1.32
CA PRO A 92 17.35 7.39 1.55
C PRO A 92 16.97 7.29 3.03
N LEU A 93 17.95 7.38 3.92
CA LEU A 93 17.71 7.39 5.36
C LEU A 93 16.92 8.64 5.78
N GLY A 94 17.25 9.81 5.23
CA GLY A 94 16.50 11.04 5.44
C GLY A 94 15.07 10.97 4.90
N LEU A 95 14.89 10.39 3.71
CA LEU A 95 13.56 10.16 3.10
C LEU A 95 12.73 9.13 3.88
N ILE A 96 13.36 8.11 4.49
CA ILE A 96 12.69 7.18 5.41
C ILE A 96 12.24 7.92 6.67
N ALA A 97 13.11 8.74 7.27
CA ALA A 97 12.82 9.49 8.49
C ALA A 97 11.65 10.47 8.32
N THR A 98 11.53 11.15 7.17
CA THR A 98 10.39 12.04 6.87
C THR A 98 9.12 11.30 6.42
N GLY A 99 9.21 9.98 6.26
CA GLY A 99 8.12 9.15 5.78
C GLY A 99 7.77 9.40 4.31
N ALA A 100 8.73 9.85 3.49
CA ALA A 100 8.56 10.06 2.06
C ALA A 100 8.30 8.75 1.29
N TYR A 101 8.58 7.59 1.90
CA TYR A 101 8.29 6.25 1.36
C TYR A 101 6.95 5.65 1.82
N ARG A 102 6.15 6.37 2.63
CA ARG A 102 4.81 5.89 3.05
C ARG A 102 3.84 5.79 1.87
N SER A 103 2.77 5.00 1.96
CA SER A 103 1.74 4.86 0.91
C SER A 103 0.91 6.14 0.67
N GLY A 104 0.36 6.24 -0.54
CA GLY A 104 -0.65 7.25 -0.91
C GLY A 104 -0.11 8.62 -1.32
N LYS A 105 -0.95 9.66 -1.22
CA LYS A 105 -0.65 11.05 -1.60
C LYS A 105 0.58 11.65 -0.89
N ARG A 106 1.03 11.04 0.21
CA ARG A 106 2.23 11.48 0.95
C ARG A 106 3.55 11.24 0.20
N ARG A 107 3.56 10.42 -0.85
CA ARG A 107 4.76 10.08 -1.64
C ARG A 107 5.29 11.22 -2.49
N VAL A 108 4.41 12.08 -2.99
CA VAL A 108 4.73 13.17 -3.92
C VAL A 108 4.79 14.51 -3.18
N SER A 109 4.96 14.50 -1.86
CA SER A 109 5.09 15.73 -1.09
C SER A 109 6.49 16.31 -1.26
N LEU A 110 6.61 17.38 -2.06
CA LEU A 110 7.87 18.11 -2.28
C LEU A 110 8.50 18.49 -0.94
N THR A 111 7.72 19.01 0.01
CA THR A 111 8.19 19.39 1.35
C THR A 111 8.88 18.23 2.08
N ARG A 112 8.31 17.01 2.05
CA ARG A 112 8.92 15.84 2.70
C ARG A 112 10.19 15.36 2.00
N ILE A 113 10.20 15.45 0.67
CA ILE A 113 11.37 15.12 -0.15
C ILE A 113 12.51 16.09 0.20
N THR A 114 12.25 17.40 0.18
CA THR A 114 13.24 18.42 0.49
C THR A 114 13.76 18.30 1.92
N ILE A 115 12.90 18.12 2.93
CA ILE A 115 13.36 17.90 4.31
C ILE A 115 14.20 16.62 4.42
N GLY A 116 13.80 15.54 3.74
CA GLY A 116 14.56 14.29 3.74
C GLY A 116 15.95 14.43 3.11
N LEU A 117 16.04 15.17 2.00
CA LEU A 117 17.30 15.52 1.34
C LEU A 117 18.18 16.39 2.23
N LEU A 118 17.61 17.41 2.88
CA LEU A 118 18.34 18.25 3.84
C LEU A 118 18.93 17.43 4.98
N LEU A 119 18.18 16.47 5.53
CA LEU A 119 18.69 15.55 6.55
C LEU A 119 19.83 14.68 6.01
N GLY A 120 19.71 14.18 4.78
CA GLY A 120 20.77 13.40 4.13
C GLY A 120 22.06 14.19 3.92
N VAL A 121 21.94 15.44 3.45
CA VAL A 121 23.08 16.35 3.27
C VAL A 121 23.68 16.77 4.62
N ALA A 122 22.86 17.05 5.63
CA ALA A 122 23.35 17.35 6.97
C ALA A 122 24.13 16.17 7.57
N ALA A 123 23.63 14.94 7.42
CA ALA A 123 24.33 13.73 7.84
C ALA A 123 25.64 13.52 7.07
N THR A 124 25.66 13.80 5.77
CA THR A 124 26.87 13.78 4.92
C THR A 124 27.91 14.79 5.41
N GLY A 125 27.47 16.02 5.70
CA GLY A 125 28.34 17.07 6.24
C GLY A 125 28.89 16.72 7.62
N LEU A 126 28.06 16.15 8.50
CA LEU A 126 28.48 15.67 9.82
C LEU A 126 29.50 14.53 9.69
N GLN A 127 29.29 13.58 8.78
CA GLN A 127 30.26 12.52 8.51
C GLN A 127 31.59 13.09 8.00
N ALA A 128 31.55 14.02 7.04
CA ALA A 128 32.75 14.66 6.52
C ALA A 128 33.49 15.46 7.60
N TYR A 129 32.75 16.11 8.51
CA TYR A 129 33.29 16.79 9.69
C TYR A 129 34.03 15.83 10.62
N LEU A 130 33.37 14.74 11.01
CA LEU A 130 33.94 13.73 11.92
C LEU A 130 35.15 13.02 11.31
N ALA A 131 35.18 12.86 9.98
CA ALA A 131 36.31 12.29 9.26
C ALA A 131 37.50 13.27 9.09
N GLY A 132 37.40 14.51 9.61
CA GLY A 132 38.43 15.54 9.43
C GLY A 132 38.54 16.06 7.99
N GLY A 133 37.54 15.81 7.15
CA GLY A 133 37.56 16.11 5.71
C GLY A 133 37.05 17.49 5.34
N LEU A 134 36.42 18.24 6.26
CA LEU A 134 35.97 19.61 6.00
C LEU A 134 37.15 20.58 6.03
N GLN A 135 37.83 20.70 4.90
CA GLN A 135 38.82 21.75 4.69
C GLN A 135 38.12 23.06 4.30
N PRO A 136 38.46 24.21 4.90
CA PRO A 136 37.97 25.50 4.44
C PRO A 136 38.42 25.74 2.98
N PRO A 137 37.57 26.34 2.11
CA PRO A 137 36.44 27.21 2.46
C PRO A 137 35.05 26.52 2.44
N ILE A 138 34.47 26.37 3.63
CA ILE A 138 33.15 25.76 3.89
C ILE A 138 32.02 26.44 3.07
N ARG A 139 32.12 27.74 2.82
CA ARG A 139 31.06 28.54 2.17
C ARG A 139 30.70 28.04 0.77
N THR A 140 31.69 27.62 -0.01
CA THR A 140 31.45 27.26 -1.42
C THR A 140 30.91 25.84 -1.56
N GLU A 141 31.30 24.93 -0.68
CA GLU A 141 30.74 23.57 -0.61
C GLU A 141 29.28 23.57 -0.15
N VAL A 142 28.96 24.39 0.86
CA VAL A 142 27.59 24.54 1.35
C VAL A 142 26.66 25.05 0.24
N LEU A 143 27.12 26.00 -0.59
CA LEU A 143 26.34 26.49 -1.72
C LEU A 143 26.08 25.40 -2.77
N GLY A 144 27.11 24.61 -3.11
CA GLY A 144 26.98 23.49 -4.04
C GLY A 144 26.01 22.41 -3.54
N LEU A 145 26.09 22.09 -2.24
CA LEU A 145 25.17 21.15 -1.59
C LEU A 145 23.73 21.69 -1.55
N PHE A 146 23.54 22.98 -1.29
CA PHE A 146 22.21 23.59 -1.33
C PHE A 146 21.61 23.56 -2.74
N ALA A 147 22.40 23.92 -3.77
CA ALA A 147 21.99 23.81 -5.17
C ALA A 147 21.62 22.36 -5.53
N TYR A 148 22.40 21.39 -5.07
CA TYR A 148 22.08 19.97 -5.22
C TYR A 148 20.77 19.59 -4.54
N VAL A 149 20.51 20.01 -3.30
CA VAL A 149 19.24 19.71 -2.61
C VAL A 149 18.05 20.25 -3.38
N VAL A 150 18.12 21.48 -3.86
CA VAL A 150 17.04 22.10 -4.65
C VAL A 150 16.83 21.31 -5.95
N TRP A 151 17.90 21.05 -6.69
CA TRP A 151 17.82 20.37 -7.98
C TRP A 151 17.37 18.91 -7.86
N ALA A 152 17.95 18.16 -6.92
CA ALA A 152 17.56 16.79 -6.63
C ALA A 152 16.11 16.71 -6.10
N SER A 153 15.66 17.67 -5.29
CA SER A 153 14.25 17.72 -4.83
C SER A 153 13.29 17.80 -6.02
N LEU A 154 13.57 18.71 -6.96
CA LEU A 154 12.74 18.90 -8.15
C LEU A 154 12.79 17.68 -9.06
N ALA A 155 13.98 17.12 -9.31
CA ALA A 155 14.15 15.94 -10.15
C ALA A 155 13.42 14.73 -9.57
N ILE A 156 13.61 14.42 -8.27
CA ILE A 156 12.93 13.32 -7.58
C ILE A 156 11.41 13.53 -7.60
N PHE A 157 10.94 14.75 -7.31
CA PHE A 157 9.52 15.07 -7.38
C PHE A 157 8.94 14.83 -8.79
N ALA A 158 9.64 15.28 -9.84
CA ALA A 158 9.21 15.11 -11.22
C ALA A 158 9.17 13.63 -11.64
N VAL A 159 10.21 12.85 -11.32
CA VAL A 159 10.28 11.41 -11.61
C VAL A 159 9.16 10.65 -10.89
N ARG A 160 8.95 10.94 -9.60
CA ARG A 160 7.85 10.33 -8.83
C ARG A 160 6.47 10.67 -9.40
N MET A 161 6.27 11.93 -9.81
CA MET A 161 5.04 12.37 -10.45
C MET A 161 4.81 11.66 -11.80
N LEU A 162 5.86 11.48 -12.60
CA LEU A 162 5.80 10.78 -13.88
C LEU A 162 5.43 9.30 -13.68
N ILE A 163 6.01 8.65 -12.68
CA ILE A 163 5.69 7.25 -12.36
C ILE A 163 4.29 7.10 -11.82
N ASP A 164 3.84 7.97 -10.92
CA ASP A 164 2.47 7.91 -10.41
C ASP A 164 1.46 8.12 -11.54
N ARG A 165 1.75 9.00 -12.51
CA ARG A 165 0.96 9.14 -13.74
C ARG A 165 1.01 7.90 -14.62
N GLY A 166 2.19 7.33 -14.85
CA GLY A 166 2.37 6.10 -15.63
C GLY A 166 1.63 4.91 -15.04
N VAL A 167 1.70 4.75 -13.72
CA VAL A 167 0.97 3.71 -12.97
C VAL A 167 -0.53 3.96 -13.05
N SER A 168 -0.99 5.21 -12.86
CA SER A 168 -2.41 5.55 -12.99
C SER A 168 -2.94 5.30 -14.40
N PHE A 169 -2.12 5.59 -15.41
CA PHE A 169 -2.42 5.30 -16.80
C PHE A 169 -2.49 3.80 -17.08
N ALA A 170 -1.50 3.02 -16.61
CA ALA A 170 -1.52 1.56 -16.72
C ALA A 170 -2.76 0.95 -16.06
N TYR A 171 -3.16 1.48 -14.89
CA TYR A 171 -4.41 1.07 -14.25
C TYR A 171 -5.64 1.49 -15.06
N SER A 172 -5.64 2.66 -15.70
CA SER A 172 -6.76 3.06 -16.58
C SER A 172 -6.94 2.11 -17.76
N LEU A 173 -5.86 1.47 -18.21
CA LEU A 173 -5.87 0.41 -19.24
C LEU A 173 -6.28 -0.98 -18.68
N GLY A 174 -6.60 -1.09 -17.39
CA GLY A 174 -6.96 -2.35 -16.73
C GLY A 174 -5.78 -3.26 -16.39
N ILE A 175 -4.55 -2.82 -16.64
CA ILE A 175 -3.34 -3.62 -16.36
C ILE A 175 -3.03 -3.54 -14.87
N GLY A 176 -3.04 -4.69 -14.18
CA GLY A 176 -2.62 -4.79 -12.78
C GLY A 176 -3.70 -4.45 -11.73
N ARG A 177 -4.97 -4.27 -12.14
CA ARG A 177 -6.08 -4.16 -11.20
C ARG A 177 -6.46 -5.53 -10.65
N ARG A 178 -6.57 -5.65 -9.33
CA ARG A 178 -7.16 -6.79 -8.64
C ARG A 178 -8.65 -6.79 -8.87
N ARG A 179 -9.17 -7.91 -9.35
CA ARG A 179 -10.59 -8.11 -9.61
C ARG A 179 -11.30 -8.41 -8.29
N ALA A 180 -12.30 -7.61 -7.95
CA ALA A 180 -13.07 -7.72 -6.73
C ALA A 180 -14.56 -7.91 -7.02
N LEU A 181 -15.23 -8.73 -6.23
CA LEU A 181 -16.70 -8.84 -6.19
C LEU A 181 -17.23 -8.12 -4.97
N VAL A 182 -18.39 -7.47 -5.09
CA VAL A 182 -19.05 -6.81 -3.96
C VAL A 182 -20.29 -7.59 -3.55
N VAL A 183 -20.35 -8.04 -2.30
CA VAL A 183 -21.56 -8.65 -1.71
C VAL A 183 -22.38 -7.55 -1.06
N GLY A 184 -23.54 -7.21 -1.64
CA GLY A 184 -24.34 -6.08 -1.20
C GLY A 184 -25.46 -5.71 -2.15
N SER A 185 -26.28 -4.75 -1.72
CA SER A 185 -27.30 -4.13 -2.57
C SER A 185 -26.65 -3.26 -3.66
N ALA A 186 -27.44 -2.84 -4.65
CA ALA A 186 -26.96 -1.90 -5.68
C ALA A 186 -26.40 -0.60 -5.05
N ALA A 187 -27.06 -0.07 -4.00
CA ALA A 187 -26.62 1.12 -3.29
C ALA A 187 -25.28 0.90 -2.55
N ASP A 188 -25.08 -0.28 -1.95
CA ASP A 188 -23.82 -0.63 -1.30
C ASP A 188 -22.69 -0.68 -2.32
N SER A 189 -22.93 -1.31 -3.48
CA SER A 189 -21.94 -1.41 -4.55
C SER A 189 -21.55 -0.04 -5.13
N ALA A 190 -22.52 0.87 -5.28
CA ALA A 190 -22.25 2.24 -5.72
C ALA A 190 -21.43 3.00 -4.68
N THR A 191 -21.76 2.87 -3.39
CA THR A 191 -21.01 3.47 -2.29
C THR A 191 -19.57 2.95 -2.25
N ILE A 192 -19.36 1.65 -2.42
CA ILE A 192 -18.02 1.06 -2.46
C ILE A 192 -17.26 1.55 -3.69
N ALA A 193 -17.90 1.64 -4.86
CA ALA A 193 -17.27 2.16 -6.06
C ALA A 193 -16.82 3.62 -5.88
N GLU A 194 -17.63 4.46 -5.22
CA GLU A 194 -17.28 5.84 -4.89
C GLU A 194 -16.14 5.91 -3.86
N LEU A 195 -16.19 5.11 -2.79
CA LEU A 195 -15.10 5.03 -1.81
C LEU A 195 -13.77 4.58 -2.42
N LEU A 196 -13.81 3.62 -3.35
CA LEU A 196 -12.62 3.14 -4.05
C LEU A 196 -12.04 4.22 -4.99
N ARG A 197 -12.90 5.02 -5.63
CA ARG A 197 -12.48 6.19 -6.42
C ARG A 197 -11.81 7.25 -5.54
N ASP A 198 -12.40 7.59 -4.40
CA ASP A 198 -11.89 8.64 -3.52
C ASP A 198 -10.56 8.29 -2.83
N ARG A 199 -10.39 7.02 -2.45
CA ARG A 199 -9.18 6.56 -1.73
C ARG A 199 -7.97 6.31 -2.62
N ASN A 200 -8.05 6.59 -3.92
CA ASN A 200 -7.06 6.14 -4.90
C ASN A 200 -6.76 4.64 -4.74
N ALA A 201 -7.78 3.82 -4.44
CA ALA A 201 -7.69 2.37 -4.47
C ALA A 201 -7.75 1.91 -5.94
N ALA A 202 -6.85 2.47 -6.75
CA ALA A 202 -6.73 2.21 -8.18
C ALA A 202 -6.31 0.76 -8.47
N ASP A 203 -5.98 0.00 -7.42
CA ASP A 203 -5.64 -1.40 -7.44
C ASP A 203 -6.85 -2.33 -7.43
N LEU A 204 -8.08 -1.85 -7.22
CA LEU A 204 -9.29 -2.68 -7.22
C LEU A 204 -10.22 -2.35 -8.39
N GLN A 205 -10.63 -3.39 -9.12
CA GLN A 205 -11.65 -3.34 -10.16
C GLN A 205 -12.85 -4.15 -9.71
N VAL A 206 -13.97 -3.48 -9.47
CA VAL A 206 -15.23 -4.15 -9.17
C VAL A 206 -15.73 -4.85 -10.44
N MET A 207 -15.70 -6.17 -10.45
CA MET A 207 -16.16 -7.01 -11.57
C MET A 207 -17.68 -7.14 -11.58
N GLY A 208 -18.30 -7.01 -10.41
CA GLY A 208 -19.73 -6.94 -10.25
C GLY A 208 -20.17 -7.26 -8.83
N ARG A 209 -21.45 -7.57 -8.72
CA ARG A 209 -22.17 -7.64 -7.45
C ARG A 209 -22.74 -9.03 -7.23
N LEU A 210 -22.68 -9.49 -5.97
CA LEU A 210 -23.35 -10.68 -5.49
C LEU A 210 -24.54 -10.28 -4.63
N SER A 211 -25.68 -10.92 -4.87
CA SER A 211 -26.89 -10.73 -4.06
C SER A 211 -26.68 -11.35 -2.68
N PRO A 212 -26.93 -10.63 -1.57
CA PRO A 212 -26.75 -11.14 -0.20
C PRO A 212 -27.79 -12.19 0.19
N THR A 213 -28.93 -12.24 -0.51
CA THR A 213 -30.02 -13.19 -0.29
C THR A 213 -29.98 -14.34 -1.31
N HIS A 214 -30.76 -15.39 -1.06
CA HIS A 214 -30.94 -16.51 -2.01
C HIS A 214 -31.62 -16.08 -3.31
N GLU A 215 -32.31 -14.93 -3.31
CA GLU A 215 -32.90 -14.36 -4.50
C GLU A 215 -31.91 -13.43 -5.21
N ARG A 216 -31.82 -13.58 -6.52
CA ARG A 216 -30.94 -12.75 -7.35
C ARG A 216 -31.55 -11.36 -7.53
N GLU A 217 -30.96 -10.37 -6.87
CA GLU A 217 -31.35 -8.97 -7.08
C GLU A 217 -30.99 -8.47 -8.51
N PRO A 218 -31.75 -7.51 -9.07
CA PRO A 218 -31.47 -6.95 -10.39
C PRO A 218 -30.03 -6.40 -10.51
N GLY A 219 -29.30 -6.84 -11.54
CA GLY A 219 -27.90 -6.44 -11.76
C GLY A 219 -26.86 -7.16 -10.89
N ALA A 220 -27.26 -8.15 -10.08
CA ALA A 220 -26.31 -9.09 -9.48
C ALA A 220 -25.85 -10.12 -10.52
N ILE A 221 -24.56 -10.49 -10.50
CA ILE A 221 -24.00 -11.55 -11.34
C ILE A 221 -24.54 -12.90 -10.87
N GLN A 222 -24.49 -13.14 -9.55
CA GLN A 222 -24.95 -14.36 -8.89
C GLN A 222 -25.40 -14.08 -7.45
N THR A 223 -25.84 -15.13 -6.75
CA THR A 223 -26.12 -15.11 -5.32
C THR A 223 -24.87 -15.45 -4.50
N ILE A 224 -24.91 -15.25 -3.17
CA ILE A 224 -23.80 -15.68 -2.30
C ILE A 224 -23.59 -17.20 -2.33
N ALA A 225 -24.63 -17.99 -2.62
CA ALA A 225 -24.56 -19.44 -2.61
C ALA A 225 -23.70 -19.97 -3.78
N ASP A 226 -23.61 -19.20 -4.85
CA ASP A 226 -22.87 -19.50 -6.07
C ASP A 226 -21.53 -18.73 -6.15
N ILE A 227 -20.97 -18.38 -4.99
CA ILE A 227 -19.75 -17.57 -4.93
C ILE A 227 -18.57 -18.23 -5.65
N ASP A 228 -18.46 -19.55 -5.59
CA ASP A 228 -17.39 -20.31 -6.24
C ASP A 228 -17.43 -20.09 -7.76
N LEU A 229 -18.61 -20.26 -8.37
CA LEU A 229 -18.84 -20.00 -9.80
C LEU A 229 -18.62 -18.52 -10.15
N ALA A 230 -19.00 -17.60 -9.27
CA ALA A 230 -18.78 -16.17 -9.50
C ALA A 230 -17.30 -15.79 -9.47
N LEU A 231 -16.52 -16.38 -8.55
CA LEU A 231 -15.07 -16.17 -8.46
C LEU A 231 -14.36 -16.72 -9.70
N GLU A 232 -14.73 -17.92 -10.15
CA GLU A 232 -14.18 -18.55 -11.35
C GLU A 232 -14.51 -17.75 -12.61
N SER A 233 -15.79 -17.43 -12.83
CA SER A 233 -16.24 -16.73 -14.04
C SER A 233 -15.70 -15.31 -14.18
N THR A 234 -15.53 -14.59 -13.06
CA THR A 234 -15.00 -13.23 -13.07
C THR A 234 -13.47 -13.18 -12.93
N GLY A 235 -12.86 -14.27 -12.45
CA GLY A 235 -11.46 -14.29 -12.03
C GLY A 235 -11.20 -13.35 -10.85
N ALA A 236 -12.21 -13.05 -10.04
CA ALA A 236 -12.07 -12.21 -8.86
C ALA A 236 -11.25 -12.94 -7.78
N ARG A 237 -10.35 -12.19 -7.14
CA ARG A 237 -9.50 -12.70 -6.05
C ARG A 237 -9.78 -12.01 -4.72
N GLU A 238 -10.70 -11.05 -4.73
CA GLU A 238 -11.12 -10.32 -3.55
C GLU A 238 -12.64 -10.19 -3.52
N VAL A 239 -13.22 -10.31 -2.33
CA VAL A 239 -14.66 -10.21 -2.08
C VAL A 239 -14.88 -9.17 -1.01
N ILE A 240 -15.53 -8.08 -1.38
CA ILE A 240 -15.85 -6.97 -0.49
C ILE A 240 -17.28 -7.16 0.01
N VAL A 241 -17.44 -7.44 1.30
CA VAL A 241 -18.75 -7.56 1.92
C VAL A 241 -19.18 -6.19 2.44
N ALA A 242 -20.24 -5.65 1.85
CA ALA A 242 -20.82 -4.36 2.21
C ALA A 242 -22.30 -4.46 2.60
N SER A 243 -22.88 -5.66 2.64
CA SER A 243 -24.30 -5.87 2.92
C SER A 243 -24.65 -5.89 4.40
N SER A 244 -25.53 -5.00 4.82
CA SER A 244 -26.13 -5.03 6.16
C SER A 244 -27.13 -6.16 6.38
N LYS A 245 -27.60 -6.80 5.31
CA LYS A 245 -28.64 -7.86 5.36
C LYS A 245 -28.06 -9.26 5.51
N LEU A 246 -26.74 -9.40 5.48
CA LEU A 246 -26.08 -10.69 5.55
C LEU A 246 -26.12 -11.22 7.00
N SER A 247 -26.66 -12.42 7.20
CA SER A 247 -26.60 -13.08 8.51
C SER A 247 -25.16 -13.46 8.85
N PHE A 248 -24.85 -13.60 10.13
CA PHE A 248 -23.51 -14.02 10.57
C PHE A 248 -23.13 -15.40 10.03
N GLU A 249 -24.05 -16.36 10.03
CA GLU A 249 -23.86 -17.70 9.47
C GLU A 249 -23.57 -17.68 7.96
N ALA A 250 -24.26 -16.81 7.22
CA ALA A 250 -24.00 -16.59 5.80
C ALA A 250 -22.63 -15.95 5.56
N LEU A 251 -22.22 -15.01 6.42
CA LEU A 251 -20.90 -14.39 6.36
C LEU A 251 -19.79 -15.41 6.65
N GLU A 252 -19.94 -16.25 7.66
CA GLU A 252 -18.97 -17.29 8.01
C GLU A 252 -18.81 -18.28 6.85
N THR A 253 -19.94 -18.74 6.28
CA THR A 253 -19.95 -19.61 5.10
C THR A 253 -19.25 -18.97 3.91
N LEU A 254 -19.53 -17.67 3.67
CA LEU A 254 -18.90 -16.89 2.61
C LEU A 254 -17.38 -16.81 2.81
N ILE A 255 -16.93 -16.50 4.02
CA ILE A 255 -15.49 -16.42 4.36
C ILE A 255 -14.81 -17.76 4.11
N HIS A 256 -15.42 -18.85 4.58
CA HIS A 256 -14.88 -20.19 4.42
C HIS A 256 -14.73 -20.57 2.93
N ARG A 257 -15.78 -20.37 2.13
CA ARG A 257 -15.73 -20.62 0.67
C ARG A 257 -14.71 -19.75 -0.04
N CYS A 258 -14.66 -18.45 0.27
CA CYS A 258 -13.64 -17.57 -0.28
C CYS A 258 -12.22 -18.04 0.04
N MET A 259 -11.97 -18.46 1.29
CA MET A 259 -10.66 -18.95 1.71
C MET A 259 -10.25 -20.25 0.99
N GLN A 260 -11.20 -21.17 0.78
CA GLN A 260 -10.97 -22.39 0.00
C GLN A 260 -10.56 -22.09 -1.45
N GLN A 261 -11.13 -21.04 -2.04
CA GLN A 261 -10.79 -20.56 -3.39
C GLN A 261 -9.55 -19.65 -3.42
N GLY A 262 -8.90 -19.40 -2.28
CA GLY A 262 -7.76 -18.48 -2.17
C GLY A 262 -8.14 -17.00 -2.39
N ALA A 263 -9.42 -16.65 -2.30
CA ALA A 263 -9.91 -15.28 -2.36
C ALA A 263 -9.79 -14.59 -1.00
N VAL A 264 -9.48 -13.29 -1.02
CA VAL A 264 -9.41 -12.45 0.18
C VAL A 264 -10.78 -11.84 0.46
N VAL A 265 -11.25 -11.90 1.71
CA VAL A 265 -12.50 -11.25 2.11
C VAL A 265 -12.21 -9.96 2.85
N SER A 266 -12.79 -8.87 2.36
CA SER A 266 -12.67 -7.52 2.92
C SER A 266 -14.04 -7.06 3.40
N LEU A 267 -14.17 -6.71 4.68
CA LEU A 267 -15.42 -6.22 5.27
C LEU A 267 -15.47 -4.69 5.21
N ALA A 268 -16.54 -4.13 4.65
CA ALA A 268 -16.74 -2.68 4.66
C ALA A 268 -17.13 -2.21 6.08
N PRO A 269 -16.69 -1.02 6.54
CA PRO A 269 -16.97 -0.55 7.90
C PRO A 269 -18.46 -0.43 8.25
N LYS A 270 -19.30 -0.05 7.27
CA LYS A 270 -20.76 0.11 7.49
C LYS A 270 -21.46 -1.20 7.85
N THR A 271 -20.96 -2.31 7.33
CA THR A 271 -21.47 -3.66 7.61
C THR A 271 -21.31 -4.05 9.08
N LEU A 272 -20.25 -3.53 9.71
CA LEU A 272 -19.83 -3.90 11.06
C LEU A 272 -20.69 -3.22 12.14
N HIS A 273 -21.05 -1.94 11.95
CA HIS A 273 -21.88 -1.19 12.89
C HIS A 273 -23.31 -1.76 13.05
N LEU A 274 -23.80 -2.49 12.06
CA LEU A 274 -25.18 -2.98 12.04
C LEU A 274 -25.33 -4.39 12.65
N MET A 275 -24.22 -5.11 12.85
CA MET A 275 -24.21 -6.39 13.56
C MET A 275 -24.19 -6.23 15.09
N GLY A 276 -24.32 -5.01 15.61
CA GLY A 276 -24.25 -4.72 17.05
C GLY A 276 -22.86 -4.88 17.66
N MET A 277 -21.90 -5.43 16.93
CA MET A 277 -20.54 -5.64 17.40
C MET A 277 -19.70 -4.35 17.27
N GLN A 278 -19.04 -3.96 18.35
CA GLN A 278 -18.00 -2.94 18.28
C GLN A 278 -16.70 -3.58 17.83
N PHE A 279 -16.13 -3.06 16.74
CA PHE A 279 -14.87 -3.56 16.20
C PHE A 279 -13.76 -2.57 16.55
N GLU A 280 -12.84 -3.01 17.41
CA GLU A 280 -11.59 -2.30 17.60
C GLU A 280 -10.56 -2.90 16.66
N LEU A 281 -10.27 -2.18 15.57
CA LEU A 281 -9.22 -2.53 14.62
C LEU A 281 -7.87 -2.14 15.25
N ARG A 282 -7.25 -3.05 15.98
CA ARG A 282 -5.97 -2.80 16.62
C ARG A 282 -4.84 -3.24 15.69
N GLN A 283 -4.16 -2.27 15.07
CA GLN A 283 -2.90 -2.54 14.40
C GLN A 283 -1.82 -2.81 15.45
N VAL A 284 -1.38 -4.06 15.54
CA VAL A 284 -0.25 -4.47 16.38
C VAL A 284 0.94 -4.72 15.46
N ARG A 285 2.18 -4.62 15.97
CA ARG A 285 3.42 -4.74 15.17
C ARG A 285 3.59 -6.08 14.40
N GLY A 286 2.69 -7.05 14.55
CA GLY A 286 2.66 -8.32 13.81
C GLY A 286 1.44 -8.56 12.92
N GLY A 287 0.50 -7.60 12.83
CA GLY A 287 -0.72 -7.79 12.06
C GLY A 287 -1.87 -6.88 12.50
N THR A 288 -2.95 -6.89 11.72
CA THR A 288 -4.18 -6.21 12.08
C THR A 288 -5.03 -7.20 12.88
N PHE A 289 -5.19 -6.96 14.17
CA PHE A 289 -6.10 -7.74 15.00
C PHE A 289 -7.46 -7.07 14.99
N LEU A 290 -8.48 -7.85 14.65
CA LEU A 290 -9.86 -7.42 14.72
C LEU A 290 -10.40 -7.89 16.07
N ARG A 291 -10.57 -6.98 17.03
CA ARG A 291 -11.22 -7.32 18.30
C ARG A 291 -12.72 -7.14 18.14
N LEU A 292 -13.46 -8.23 18.27
CA LEU A 292 -14.92 -8.26 18.35
C LEU A 292 -15.29 -8.02 19.82
N GLN A 293 -16.01 -6.94 20.10
CA GLN A 293 -16.71 -6.78 21.36
C GLN A 293 -18.21 -6.97 21.12
N PRO A 294 -18.85 -7.91 21.84
CA PRO A 294 -20.30 -8.09 21.79
C PRO A 294 -21.04 -6.88 22.37
#